data_AF-A0AAP6CZE2-F1
#
_entry.id   AF-A0AAP6CZE2-F1
#
_cell.length_a   1.000
_cell.length_b   1.000
_cell.length_c   1.000
_cell.angle_alpha   90.00
_cell.angle_beta   90.00
_cell.angle_gamma   90.00
#
_symmetry.space_group_name_H-M   'P 1'
#
loop_
_entity.id
_entity.type
_entity.pdbx_description
1 polymer ?
#
loop_
_entity_poly.entity_id
_entity_poly.type
_entity_poly.pdbx_seq_one_letter_code
_entity_poly.pdbx_strand_id
1 'polypeptide(L)'
;SDALSELSQGEGDLTQRIEIERMDEIGELATHVNQFLAQMQSMLKNIVENSQQLSEQAQQANELSAMAAGRVEHQQNDVNQIATAIHEMSATAAEVASHAELTASASQNSASACVEGQSVIQKNREAIVSLAEQVSDAANVISELEANTQSINQILSTIQGIAEQTNLLALNAAIEAARAGEQGRGFAVVADEVRVLSQRTHGSTEEIRTMIETLQSNTKLAVNSMQASTSLADTSVDYAQQAHDSLTSI
;
A
#
# COMPACT_ATOMS: atom_id res chain seq x y z
N SER A 1 -99.21 39.54 -54.87
CA SER A 1 -98.87 38.45 -55.80
C SER A 1 -97.40 38.50 -56.19
N ASP A 2 -96.84 39.71 -56.40
CA ASP A 2 -95.45 39.89 -56.85
C ASP A 2 -94.41 39.49 -55.80
N ALA A 3 -94.61 39.83 -54.52
CA ALA A 3 -93.67 39.51 -53.44
C ALA A 3 -93.40 37.99 -53.26
N LEU A 4 -94.41 37.13 -53.45
CA LEU A 4 -94.22 35.66 -53.36
C LEU A 4 -93.52 35.09 -54.62
N SER A 5 -93.75 35.70 -55.78
CA SER A 5 -93.08 35.35 -57.03
C SER A 5 -91.61 35.77 -56.98
N GLU A 6 -91.32 36.97 -56.48
CA GLU A 6 -89.96 37.48 -56.24
C GLU A 6 -89.22 36.62 -55.21
N LEU A 7 -89.88 36.15 -54.16
CA LEU A 7 -89.28 35.22 -53.20
C LEU A 7 -88.93 33.85 -53.81
N SER A 8 -89.69 33.41 -54.82
CA SER A 8 -89.46 32.15 -55.54
C SER A 8 -88.41 32.25 -56.65
N GLN A 9 -88.19 33.45 -57.19
CA GLN A 9 -87.26 33.74 -58.29
C GLN A 9 -85.97 34.42 -57.81
N GLY A 10 -85.98 35.00 -56.62
CA GLY A 10 -84.81 35.57 -55.96
C GLY A 10 -83.81 34.47 -55.63
N GLU A 11 -82.52 34.75 -55.80
CA GLU A 11 -81.40 33.81 -55.65
C GLU A 11 -81.16 33.34 -54.19
N GLY A 12 -82.22 33.11 -53.40
CA GLY A 12 -82.13 32.72 -52.00
C GLY A 12 -81.90 33.88 -51.04
N ASP A 13 -82.27 35.11 -51.41
CA ASP A 13 -82.18 36.28 -50.53
C ASP A 13 -83.23 36.22 -49.40
N LEU A 14 -82.83 35.61 -48.28
CA LEU A 14 -83.64 35.51 -47.07
C LEU A 14 -83.77 36.83 -46.30
N THR A 15 -83.31 37.97 -46.82
CA THR A 15 -83.54 39.29 -46.20
C THR A 15 -84.87 39.90 -46.62
N GLN A 16 -85.46 39.43 -47.72
CA GLN A 16 -86.76 39.89 -48.19
C GLN A 16 -87.90 39.45 -47.28
N ARG A 17 -88.95 40.27 -47.20
CA ARG A 17 -90.16 40.02 -46.40
C ARG A 17 -91.39 40.37 -47.22
N ILE A 18 -92.46 39.60 -47.03
CA ILE A 18 -93.76 39.85 -47.64
C ILE A 18 -94.46 40.95 -46.83
N GLU A 19 -94.88 42.02 -47.49
CA GLU A 19 -95.67 43.09 -46.87
C GLU A 19 -97.08 42.59 -46.50
N ILE A 20 -97.55 42.94 -45.30
CA ILE A 20 -98.84 42.48 -44.77
C ILE A 20 -99.84 43.63 -44.89
N GLU A 21 -100.69 43.59 -45.92
CA GLU A 21 -101.66 44.66 -46.21
C GLU A 21 -103.08 44.38 -45.69
N ARG A 22 -103.40 43.12 -45.34
CA ARG A 22 -104.75 42.67 -44.96
C ARG A 22 -104.70 41.76 -43.72
N MET A 23 -105.78 41.78 -42.93
CA MET A 23 -105.97 40.92 -41.74
C MET A 23 -106.98 39.80 -42.04
N ASP A 24 -106.74 39.09 -43.15
CA ASP A 24 -107.47 37.90 -43.58
C ASP A 24 -106.51 36.69 -43.65
N GLU A 25 -107.00 35.53 -44.09
CA GLU A 25 -106.23 34.29 -44.16
C GLU A 25 -104.96 34.43 -45.05
N ILE A 26 -104.95 35.37 -46.00
CA ILE A 26 -103.80 35.65 -46.86
C ILE A 26 -102.73 36.47 -46.09
N GLY A 27 -103.15 37.42 -45.26
CA GLY A 27 -102.27 38.13 -44.34
C GLY A 27 -101.65 37.23 -43.27
N GLU A 28 -102.42 36.26 -42.78
CA GLU A 28 -101.92 35.24 -41.84
C GLU A 28 -100.87 34.32 -42.51
N LEU A 29 -101.07 33.91 -43.76
CA LEU A 29 -100.08 33.14 -44.52
C LEU A 29 -98.78 33.93 -44.75
N ALA A 30 -98.88 35.21 -45.12
CA ALA A 30 -97.72 36.09 -45.27
C ALA A 30 -96.90 36.23 -43.97
N THR A 31 -97.60 36.27 -42.82
CA THR A 31 -96.98 36.28 -41.49
C THR A 31 -96.19 34.99 -41.23
N HIS A 32 -96.79 33.83 -41.48
CA HIS A 32 -96.13 32.53 -41.28
C HIS A 32 -94.92 32.34 -42.22
N VAL A 33 -95.00 32.80 -43.47
CA VAL A 33 -93.87 32.75 -44.42
C VAL A 33 -92.72 33.65 -43.94
N ASN A 34 -93.00 34.88 -43.50
CA ASN A 34 -91.97 35.75 -42.93
C ASN A 34 -91.30 35.13 -41.69
N GLN A 35 -92.06 34.46 -40.83
CA GLN A 35 -91.51 33.74 -39.67
C GLN A 35 -90.60 32.57 -40.10
N PHE A 36 -90.99 31.81 -41.12
CA PHE A 36 -90.17 30.74 -41.69
C PHE A 36 -88.86 31.28 -42.28
N LEU A 37 -88.91 32.38 -43.04
CA LEU A 37 -87.71 33.04 -43.59
C LEU A 37 -86.77 33.55 -42.49
N ALA A 38 -87.33 34.12 -41.41
CA ALA A 38 -86.53 34.54 -40.27
C ALA A 38 -85.83 33.34 -39.58
N GLN A 39 -86.52 32.20 -39.44
CA GLN A 39 -85.92 30.97 -38.89
C GLN A 39 -84.82 30.42 -39.80
N MET A 40 -85.03 30.38 -41.11
CA MET A 40 -83.99 29.95 -42.07
C MET A 40 -82.78 30.89 -42.05
N GLN A 41 -83.00 32.21 -42.01
CA GLN A 41 -81.93 33.20 -41.91
C GLN A 41 -81.10 33.00 -40.64
N SER A 42 -81.76 32.77 -39.49
CA SER A 42 -81.06 32.47 -38.23
C SER A 42 -80.27 31.15 -38.30
N MET A 43 -80.83 30.12 -38.94
CA MET A 43 -80.15 28.84 -39.10
C MET A 43 -78.90 28.96 -39.99
N LEU A 44 -79.00 29.67 -41.12
CA LEU A 44 -77.85 29.91 -42.00
C LEU A 44 -76.79 30.76 -41.30
N LYS A 45 -77.17 31.78 -40.54
CA LYS A 45 -76.23 32.57 -39.73
C LYS A 45 -75.47 31.68 -38.74
N ASN A 46 -76.16 30.81 -38.01
CA ASN A 46 -75.54 29.85 -37.10
C ASN A 46 -74.61 28.88 -37.84
N ILE A 47 -74.96 28.42 -39.05
CA ILE A 47 -74.09 27.55 -39.86
C ILE A 47 -72.81 28.28 -40.27
N VAL A 48 -72.90 29.53 -40.71
CA VAL A 48 -71.72 30.33 -41.08
C VAL A 48 -70.82 30.57 -39.86
N GLU A 49 -71.41 30.95 -38.71
CA GLU A 49 -70.67 31.14 -37.46
C GLU A 49 -69.97 29.85 -37.00
N ASN A 50 -70.68 28.71 -37.03
CA ASN A 50 -70.11 27.41 -36.68
C ASN A 50 -69.01 26.97 -37.65
N SER A 51 -69.18 27.23 -38.96
CA SER A 51 -68.15 26.92 -39.97
C SER A 51 -66.89 27.76 -39.76
N GLN A 52 -67.04 29.02 -39.37
CA GLN A 52 -65.92 29.90 -39.06
C GLN A 52 -65.18 29.43 -37.79
N GLN A 53 -65.91 29.09 -36.72
CA GLN A 53 -65.33 28.53 -35.51
C GLN A 53 -64.61 27.20 -35.77
N LEU A 54 -65.18 26.32 -36.61
CA LEU A 54 -64.55 25.06 -36.99
C LEU A 54 -63.25 25.29 -37.76
N SER A 55 -63.21 26.28 -38.66
CA SER A 55 -62.00 26.67 -39.39
C SER A 55 -60.90 27.16 -38.43
N GLU A 56 -61.25 28.00 -37.47
CA GLU A 56 -60.32 28.51 -36.45
C GLU A 56 -59.78 27.38 -35.56
N GLN A 57 -60.63 26.46 -35.12
CA GLN A 57 -60.22 25.29 -34.35
C GLN A 57 -59.31 24.36 -35.15
N ALA A 58 -59.58 24.16 -36.45
CA ALA A 58 -58.72 23.36 -37.32
C ALA A 58 -57.32 24.00 -37.49
N GLN A 59 -57.25 25.32 -37.60
CA GLN A 59 -55.98 26.04 -37.65
C GLN A 59 -55.19 25.87 -36.34
N GLN A 60 -55.84 26.06 -35.19
CA GLN A 60 -55.20 25.85 -33.88
C GLN A 60 -54.72 24.40 -33.70
N ALA A 61 -55.49 23.42 -34.14
CA ALA A 61 -55.10 22.01 -34.09
C ALA A 61 -53.87 21.72 -34.95
N ASN A 62 -53.75 22.37 -36.13
CA ASN A 62 -52.58 22.24 -36.99
C ASN A 62 -51.32 22.87 -36.35
N GLU A 63 -51.46 24.06 -35.75
CA GLU A 63 -50.38 24.72 -35.01
C GLU A 63 -49.89 23.87 -33.83
N LEU A 64 -50.83 23.32 -33.05
CA LEU A 64 -50.50 22.43 -31.93
C LEU A 64 -49.81 21.15 -32.41
N SER A 65 -50.25 20.58 -33.54
CA SER A 65 -49.63 19.39 -34.14
C SER A 65 -48.19 19.66 -34.60
N ALA A 66 -47.94 20.83 -35.20
CA ALA A 66 -46.60 21.25 -35.59
C ALA A 66 -45.68 21.44 -34.36
N MET A 67 -46.19 22.07 -33.30
CA MET A 67 -45.46 22.20 -32.04
C MET A 67 -45.16 20.84 -31.39
N ALA A 68 -46.12 19.91 -31.41
CA ALA A 68 -45.93 18.57 -30.89
C ALA A 68 -44.86 17.80 -31.69
N ALA A 69 -44.85 17.92 -33.02
CA ALA A 69 -43.82 17.31 -33.86
C ALA A 69 -42.41 17.81 -33.51
N GLY A 70 -42.23 19.13 -33.33
CA GLY A 70 -40.95 19.69 -32.90
C GLY A 70 -40.52 19.21 -31.49
N ARG A 71 -41.47 19.07 -30.56
CA ARG A 71 -41.17 18.49 -29.23
C ARG A 71 -40.75 17.03 -29.30
N VAL A 72 -41.36 16.24 -30.18
CA VAL A 72 -40.97 14.84 -30.41
C VAL A 72 -39.55 14.74 -30.97
N GLU A 73 -39.16 15.64 -31.89
CA GLU A 73 -37.79 15.70 -32.42
C GLU A 73 -36.77 16.04 -31.31
N HIS A 74 -37.06 17.02 -30.46
CA HIS A 74 -36.22 17.33 -29.31
C HIS A 74 -36.11 16.14 -28.33
N GLN A 75 -37.23 15.51 -28.01
CA GLN A 75 -37.24 14.35 -27.13
C GLN A 75 -36.45 13.17 -27.71
N GLN A 76 -36.48 12.98 -29.03
CA GLN A 76 -35.66 11.97 -29.70
C GLN A 76 -34.16 12.26 -29.56
N ASN A 77 -33.76 13.53 -29.60
CA ASN A 77 -32.37 13.93 -29.35
C ASN A 77 -31.97 13.64 -27.89
N ASP A 78 -32.80 14.02 -26.93
CA ASP A 78 -32.55 13.74 -25.51
C ASP A 78 -32.40 12.24 -25.24
N VAL A 79 -33.25 11.41 -25.86
CA VAL A 79 -33.14 9.94 -25.77
C VAL A 79 -31.82 9.42 -26.33
N ASN A 80 -31.35 9.98 -27.46
CA ASN A 80 -30.05 9.61 -28.02
C ASN A 80 -28.89 10.00 -27.10
N GLN A 81 -28.96 11.16 -26.45
CA GLN A 81 -27.94 11.58 -25.47
C GLN A 81 -27.94 10.67 -24.25
N ILE A 82 -29.12 10.30 -23.73
CA ILE A 82 -29.23 9.35 -22.63
C ILE A 82 -28.63 7.99 -23.03
N ALA A 83 -28.89 7.51 -24.24
CA ALA A 83 -28.32 6.25 -24.73
C ALA A 83 -26.79 6.30 -24.76
N THR A 84 -26.20 7.42 -25.21
CA THR A 84 -24.74 7.63 -25.17
C THR A 84 -24.21 7.64 -23.74
N ALA A 85 -24.87 8.36 -22.83
CA ALA A 85 -24.47 8.40 -21.42
C ALA A 85 -24.53 7.02 -20.76
N ILE A 86 -25.55 6.21 -21.08
CA ILE A 86 -25.66 4.83 -20.60
C ILE A 86 -24.49 3.97 -21.12
N HIS A 87 -24.10 4.14 -22.39
CA HIS A 87 -22.97 3.43 -22.95
C HIS A 87 -21.65 3.81 -22.25
N GLU A 88 -21.42 5.10 -22.02
CA GLU A 88 -20.26 5.58 -21.26
C GLU A 88 -20.26 5.04 -19.83
N MET A 89 -21.40 5.11 -19.13
CA MET A 89 -21.56 4.55 -17.78
C MET A 89 -21.26 3.04 -17.75
N SER A 90 -21.71 2.29 -18.76
CA SER A 90 -21.44 0.86 -18.86
C SER A 90 -19.95 0.57 -19.05
N ALA A 91 -19.25 1.39 -19.85
CA ALA A 91 -17.80 1.27 -20.03
C ALA A 91 -17.06 1.56 -18.71
N THR A 92 -17.42 2.65 -18.03
CA THR A 92 -16.84 2.98 -16.71
C THR A 92 -17.10 1.91 -15.67
N ALA A 93 -18.29 1.32 -15.64
CA ALA A 93 -18.61 0.22 -14.71
C ALA A 93 -17.72 -1.01 -14.97
N ALA A 94 -17.44 -1.33 -16.23
CA ALA A 94 -16.53 -2.41 -16.61
C ALA A 94 -15.07 -2.11 -16.20
N GLU A 95 -14.61 -0.87 -16.38
CA GLU A 95 -13.28 -0.44 -15.91
C GLU A 95 -13.16 -0.52 -14.39
N VAL A 96 -14.17 -0.07 -13.65
CA VAL A 96 -14.21 -0.16 -12.17
C VAL A 96 -14.16 -1.62 -11.71
N ALA A 97 -14.90 -2.52 -12.37
CA ALA A 97 -14.86 -3.95 -12.07
C ALA A 97 -13.46 -4.55 -12.31
N SER A 98 -12.85 -4.22 -13.46
CA SER A 98 -11.48 -4.65 -13.79
C SER A 98 -10.45 -4.15 -12.77
N HIS A 99 -10.55 -2.88 -12.37
CA HIS A 99 -9.69 -2.32 -11.32
C HIS A 99 -9.89 -2.99 -9.97
N ALA A 100 -11.13 -3.32 -9.60
CA ALA A 100 -11.40 -4.05 -8.36
C ALA A 100 -10.77 -5.45 -8.37
N GLU A 101 -10.83 -6.17 -9.50
CA GLU A 101 -10.17 -7.48 -9.65
C GLU A 101 -8.63 -7.36 -9.56
N LEU A 102 -8.05 -6.35 -10.21
CA LEU A 102 -6.61 -6.09 -10.12
C LEU A 102 -6.18 -5.75 -8.69
N THR A 103 -6.94 -4.92 -7.98
CA THR A 103 -6.68 -4.60 -6.57
C THR A 103 -6.78 -5.84 -5.69
N ALA A 104 -7.81 -6.67 -5.87
CA ALA A 104 -7.96 -7.92 -5.11
C ALA A 104 -6.77 -8.88 -5.34
N SER A 105 -6.34 -9.03 -6.60
CA SER A 105 -5.16 -9.83 -6.95
C SER A 105 -3.88 -9.27 -6.33
N ALA A 106 -3.67 -7.95 -6.39
CA ALA A 106 -2.52 -7.30 -5.76
C ALA A 106 -2.52 -7.50 -4.24
N SER A 107 -3.66 -7.34 -3.57
CA SER A 107 -3.80 -7.61 -2.13
C SER A 107 -3.49 -9.07 -1.78
N GLN A 108 -3.96 -10.03 -2.59
CA GLN A 108 -3.66 -11.44 -2.39
C GLN A 108 -2.16 -11.76 -2.53
N ASN A 109 -1.50 -11.14 -3.51
CA ASN A 109 -0.05 -11.26 -3.70
C ASN A 109 0.71 -10.65 -2.52
N SER A 110 0.31 -9.48 -2.02
CA SER A 110 0.89 -8.86 -0.83
C SER A 110 0.73 -9.74 0.41
N ALA A 111 -0.42 -10.36 0.61
CA ALA A 111 -0.64 -11.31 1.70
C ALA A 111 0.30 -12.53 1.60
N SER A 112 0.45 -13.09 0.39
CA SER A 112 1.39 -14.20 0.15
C SER A 112 2.84 -13.80 0.44
N ALA A 113 3.26 -12.59 0.03
CA ALA A 113 4.59 -12.07 0.32
C ALA A 113 4.83 -11.86 1.82
N CYS A 114 3.80 -11.47 2.58
CA CYS A 114 3.90 -11.35 4.05
C CYS A 114 4.11 -12.72 4.71
N VAL A 115 3.40 -13.77 4.26
CA VAL A 115 3.60 -15.14 4.75
C VAL A 115 5.00 -15.65 4.45
N GLU A 116 5.52 -15.39 3.24
CA GLU A 116 6.90 -15.73 2.90
C GLU A 116 7.90 -14.95 3.77
N GLY A 117 7.66 -13.65 3.99
CA GLY A 117 8.46 -12.80 4.87
C GLY A 117 8.52 -13.31 6.31
N GLN A 118 7.38 -13.76 6.88
CA GLN A 118 7.32 -14.39 8.20
C GLN A 118 8.21 -15.63 8.28
N SER A 119 8.18 -16.49 7.25
CA SER A 119 9.03 -17.69 7.17
C SER A 119 10.52 -17.34 7.14
N VAL A 120 10.91 -16.30 6.40
CA VAL A 120 12.31 -15.83 6.33
C VAL A 120 12.77 -15.27 7.67
N ILE A 121 11.94 -14.48 8.35
CA ILE A 121 12.25 -13.93 9.68
C ILE A 121 12.41 -15.04 10.71
N GLN A 122 11.54 -16.05 10.68
CA GLN A 122 11.65 -17.21 11.57
C GLN A 122 12.98 -17.95 11.37
N LYS A 123 13.37 -18.21 10.11
CA LYS A 123 14.67 -18.82 9.78
C LYS A 123 15.85 -17.94 10.22
N ASN A 124 15.74 -16.62 10.07
CA ASN A 124 16.76 -15.69 10.52
C ASN A 124 16.94 -15.73 12.04
N ARG A 125 15.84 -15.76 12.79
CA ARG A 125 15.84 -15.92 14.24
C ARG A 125 16.54 -17.21 14.66
N GLU A 126 16.23 -18.34 14.04
CA GLU A 126 16.88 -19.63 14.32
C GLU A 126 18.39 -19.57 14.04
N ALA A 127 18.80 -18.94 12.94
CA ALA A 127 20.22 -18.76 12.61
C ALA A 127 20.96 -17.88 13.63
N ILE A 128 20.33 -16.81 14.12
CA ILE A 128 20.92 -15.92 15.14
C ILE A 128 21.05 -16.65 16.48
N VAL A 129 20.04 -17.43 16.89
CA VAL A 129 20.12 -18.24 18.12
C VAL A 129 21.28 -19.23 18.03
N SER A 130 21.40 -19.95 16.92
CA SER A 130 22.53 -20.87 16.71
C SER A 130 23.88 -20.16 16.68
N LEU A 131 23.95 -18.95 16.13
CA LEU A 131 25.16 -18.13 16.16
C LEU A 131 25.53 -17.72 17.60
N ALA A 132 24.56 -17.33 18.42
CA ALA A 132 24.78 -16.96 19.82
C ALA A 132 25.34 -18.14 20.62
N GLU A 133 24.81 -19.34 20.41
CA GLU A 133 25.32 -20.59 21.00
C GLU A 133 26.78 -20.84 20.59
N GLN A 134 27.11 -20.76 19.30
CA GLN A 134 28.47 -20.94 18.80
C GLN A 134 29.46 -19.91 19.36
N VAL A 135 29.04 -18.64 19.51
CA VAL A 135 29.86 -17.60 20.14
C VAL A 135 30.07 -17.89 21.62
N SER A 136 29.05 -18.39 22.32
CA SER A 136 29.17 -18.79 23.73
C SER A 136 30.15 -19.96 23.90
N ASP A 137 30.10 -20.95 23.02
CA ASP A 137 31.03 -22.09 23.03
C ASP A 137 32.46 -21.63 22.76
N ALA A 138 32.65 -20.72 21.80
CA ALA A 138 33.96 -20.12 21.54
C ALA A 138 34.49 -19.34 22.75
N ALA A 139 33.62 -18.62 23.47
CA ALA A 139 33.99 -17.91 24.70
C ALA A 139 34.48 -18.87 25.80
N ASN A 140 33.85 -20.05 25.93
CA ASN A 140 34.29 -21.08 26.87
C ASN A 140 35.69 -21.59 26.53
N VAL A 141 35.98 -21.88 25.26
CA VAL A 141 37.31 -22.32 24.79
C VAL A 141 38.38 -21.27 25.06
N ILE A 142 38.07 -19.99 24.83
CA ILE A 142 38.99 -18.89 25.10
C ILE A 142 39.20 -18.69 26.62
N SER A 143 38.17 -18.90 27.45
CA SER A 143 38.32 -18.86 28.90
C SER A 143 39.22 -19.99 29.42
N GLU A 144 39.14 -21.18 28.82
CA GLU A 144 40.07 -22.28 29.13
C GLU A 144 41.53 -21.91 28.72
N LEU A 145 41.71 -21.22 27.59
CA LEU A 145 43.01 -20.70 27.17
C LEU A 145 43.60 -19.67 28.17
N GLU A 146 42.75 -18.82 28.76
CA GLU A 146 43.14 -17.89 29.82
C GLU A 146 43.65 -18.63 31.07
N ALA A 147 42.93 -19.68 31.50
CA ALA A 147 43.33 -20.50 32.65
C ALA A 147 44.66 -21.24 32.38
N ASN A 148 44.84 -21.77 31.17
CA ASN A 148 46.06 -22.43 30.74
C ASN A 148 47.26 -21.47 30.71
N THR A 149 47.08 -20.25 30.21
CA THR A 149 48.15 -19.24 30.22
C THR A 149 48.52 -18.79 31.63
N GLN A 150 47.56 -18.72 32.55
CA GLN A 150 47.85 -18.43 33.95
C GLN A 150 48.68 -19.54 34.61
N SER A 151 48.42 -20.80 34.27
CA SER A 151 49.21 -21.95 34.70
C SER A 151 50.64 -21.93 34.13
N ILE A 152 50.80 -21.55 32.86
CA ILE A 152 52.12 -21.37 32.24
C ILE A 152 52.93 -20.29 32.97
N ASN A 153 52.30 -19.18 33.35
CA ASN A 153 52.97 -18.12 34.12
C ASN A 153 53.53 -18.61 35.47
N GLN A 154 52.80 -19.50 36.17
CA GLN A 154 53.30 -20.11 37.41
C GLN A 154 54.53 -21.00 37.17
N ILE A 155 54.52 -21.77 36.07
CA ILE A 155 55.66 -22.60 35.68
C ILE A 155 56.87 -21.73 35.34
N LEU A 156 56.68 -20.65 34.57
CA LEU A 156 57.76 -19.72 34.22
C LEU A 156 58.37 -19.06 35.46
N SER A 157 57.55 -18.65 36.43
CA SER A 157 58.05 -18.11 37.71
C SER A 157 58.90 -19.13 38.47
N THR A 158 58.52 -20.42 38.43
CA THR A 158 59.32 -21.50 39.02
C THR A 158 60.65 -21.70 38.30
N ILE A 159 60.65 -21.71 36.95
CA ILE A 159 61.87 -21.84 36.15
C ILE A 159 62.81 -20.65 36.38
N GLN A 160 62.27 -19.44 36.46
CA GLN A 160 63.04 -18.23 36.73
C GLN A 160 63.72 -18.31 38.10
N GLY A 161 63.00 -18.81 39.12
CA GLY A 161 63.56 -19.10 40.45
C GLY A 161 64.66 -20.17 40.42
N ILE A 162 64.49 -21.25 39.65
CA ILE A 162 65.52 -22.29 39.47
C ILE A 162 66.76 -21.71 38.78
N ALA A 163 66.58 -20.86 37.76
CA ALA A 163 67.67 -20.22 37.04
C ALA A 163 68.46 -19.26 37.96
N GLU A 164 67.79 -18.47 38.80
CA GLU A 164 68.43 -17.64 39.82
C GLU A 164 69.20 -18.46 40.86
N GLN A 165 68.59 -19.54 41.35
CA GLN A 165 69.23 -20.42 42.33
C GLN A 165 70.45 -21.12 41.73
N THR A 166 70.37 -21.53 40.46
CA THR A 166 71.48 -22.13 39.70
C THR A 166 72.59 -21.12 39.45
N ASN A 167 72.24 -19.86 39.13
CA ASN A 167 73.20 -18.76 38.99
C ASN A 167 73.96 -18.51 40.30
N LEU A 168 73.26 -18.51 41.44
CA LEU A 168 73.85 -18.39 42.78
C LEU A 168 74.76 -19.57 43.14
N LEU A 169 74.32 -20.80 42.85
CA LEU A 169 75.13 -22.02 43.03
C LEU A 169 76.40 -21.99 42.19
N ALA A 170 76.29 -21.60 40.91
CA ALA A 170 77.41 -21.48 39.99
C ALA A 170 78.41 -20.39 40.44
N LEU A 171 77.91 -19.26 40.94
CA LEU A 171 78.75 -18.20 41.50
C LEU A 171 79.54 -18.70 42.72
N ASN A 172 78.88 -19.39 43.66
CA ASN A 172 79.55 -19.97 44.83
C ASN A 172 80.60 -21.01 44.42
N ALA A 173 80.31 -21.84 43.42
CA ALA A 173 81.26 -22.82 42.88
C ALA A 173 82.46 -22.14 42.19
N ALA A 174 82.24 -21.06 41.44
CA ALA A 174 83.31 -20.28 40.82
C ALA A 174 84.23 -19.62 41.86
N ILE A 175 83.66 -19.10 42.94
CA ILE A 175 84.41 -18.54 44.08
C ILE A 175 85.29 -19.62 44.73
N GLU A 176 84.74 -20.80 45.02
CA GLU A 176 85.50 -21.86 45.69
C GLU A 176 86.55 -22.50 44.76
N ALA A 177 86.27 -22.58 43.46
CA ALA A 177 87.23 -23.00 42.45
C ALA A 177 88.42 -22.02 42.34
N ALA A 178 88.17 -20.70 42.41
CA ALA A 178 89.23 -19.69 42.48
C ALA A 178 90.08 -19.84 43.76
N ARG A 179 89.45 -20.23 44.87
CA ARG A 179 90.10 -20.45 46.17
C ARG A 179 91.04 -21.66 46.17
N ALA A 180 90.75 -22.68 45.38
CA ALA A 180 91.58 -23.88 45.21
C ALA A 180 92.81 -23.68 44.29
N GLY A 181 92.98 -22.49 43.68
CA GLY A 181 94.12 -22.17 42.82
C GLY A 181 94.20 -23.03 41.55
N GLU A 182 95.41 -23.49 41.19
CA GLU A 182 95.64 -24.27 39.96
C GLU A 182 94.87 -25.60 39.92
N GLN A 183 94.55 -26.21 41.09
CA GLN A 183 93.77 -27.45 41.16
C GLN A 183 92.28 -27.24 40.85
N GLY A 184 91.75 -26.03 41.02
CA GLY A 184 90.34 -25.68 40.80
C GLY A 184 90.02 -25.19 39.38
N ARG A 185 91.03 -25.07 38.52
CA ARG A 185 90.93 -24.36 37.23
C ARG A 185 89.93 -24.99 36.26
N GLY A 186 89.83 -26.32 36.23
CA GLY A 186 88.81 -27.03 35.45
C GLY A 186 87.38 -26.84 35.98
N PHE A 187 87.22 -26.80 37.32
CA PHE A 187 85.93 -26.52 37.96
C PHE A 187 85.47 -25.07 37.74
N ALA A 188 86.40 -24.11 37.72
CA ALA A 188 86.09 -22.71 37.46
C ALA A 188 85.46 -22.49 36.08
N VAL A 189 85.97 -23.16 35.03
CA VAL A 189 85.41 -23.07 33.67
C VAL A 189 84.00 -23.65 33.62
N VAL A 190 83.77 -24.80 34.24
CA VAL A 190 82.43 -25.41 34.29
C VAL A 190 81.45 -24.52 35.07
N ALA A 191 81.89 -23.93 36.18
CA ALA A 191 81.04 -23.03 36.97
C ALA A 191 80.64 -21.77 36.19
N ASP A 192 81.55 -21.16 35.44
CA ASP A 192 81.23 -19.99 34.61
C ASP A 192 80.31 -20.35 33.42
N GLU A 193 80.48 -21.53 32.81
CA GLU A 193 79.58 -22.02 31.75
C GLU A 193 78.15 -22.25 32.29
N VAL A 194 78.02 -22.86 33.48
CA VAL A 194 76.72 -23.03 34.16
C VAL A 194 76.10 -21.67 34.50
N ARG A 195 76.92 -20.69 34.92
CA ARG A 195 76.45 -19.32 35.19
C ARG A 195 75.89 -18.67 33.93
N VAL A 196 76.63 -18.71 32.81
CA VAL A 196 76.16 -18.18 31.52
C VAL A 196 74.87 -18.89 31.06
N LEU A 197 74.79 -20.21 31.21
CA LEU A 197 73.59 -20.97 30.86
C LEU A 197 72.39 -20.54 31.71
N SER A 198 72.56 -20.36 33.02
CA SER A 198 71.50 -19.90 33.91
C SER A 198 71.00 -18.49 33.56
N GLN A 199 71.89 -17.58 33.18
CA GLN A 199 71.53 -16.24 32.71
C GLN A 199 70.76 -16.28 31.39
N ARG A 200 71.16 -17.15 30.45
CA ARG A 200 70.41 -17.37 29.20
C ARG A 200 69.02 -17.95 29.48
N THR A 201 68.90 -18.91 30.38
CA THR A 201 67.60 -19.46 30.79
C THR A 201 66.70 -18.37 31.38
N HIS A 202 67.23 -17.50 32.24
CA HIS A 202 66.49 -16.37 32.82
C HIS A 202 65.97 -15.42 31.72
N GLY A 203 66.84 -15.03 30.78
CA GLY A 203 66.45 -14.16 29.66
C GLY A 203 65.35 -14.79 28.80
N SER A 204 65.47 -16.07 28.45
CA SER A 204 64.44 -16.78 27.68
C SER A 204 63.12 -16.91 28.45
N THR A 205 63.15 -17.15 29.77
CA THR A 205 61.91 -17.16 30.56
C THR A 205 61.20 -15.81 30.59
N GLU A 206 61.96 -14.71 30.58
CA GLU A 206 61.41 -13.36 30.58
C GLU A 206 60.79 -12.98 29.22
N GLU A 207 61.42 -13.40 28.12
CA GLU A 207 60.83 -13.29 26.78
C GLU A 207 59.52 -14.07 26.67
N ILE A 208 59.48 -15.32 27.15
CA ILE A 208 58.26 -16.15 27.14
C ILE A 208 57.18 -15.51 28.02
N ARG A 209 57.52 -15.00 29.21
CA ARG A 209 56.56 -14.31 30.09
C ARG A 209 55.89 -13.13 29.37
N THR A 210 56.67 -12.31 28.69
CA THR A 210 56.16 -11.16 27.92
C THR A 210 55.18 -11.60 26.81
N MET A 211 55.47 -12.71 26.13
CA MET A 211 54.56 -13.30 25.14
C MET A 211 53.27 -13.81 25.79
N ILE A 212 53.35 -14.45 26.95
CA ILE A 212 52.18 -14.95 27.69
C ILE A 212 51.30 -13.80 28.21
N GLU A 213 51.89 -12.72 28.72
CA GLU A 213 51.16 -11.51 29.13
C GLU A 213 50.40 -10.89 27.95
N THR A 214 51.03 -10.82 26.78
CA THR A 214 50.39 -10.37 25.54
C THR A 214 49.24 -11.31 25.14
N LEU A 215 49.45 -12.63 25.25
CA LEU A 215 48.42 -13.62 24.95
C LEU A 215 47.22 -13.49 25.90
N GLN A 216 47.45 -13.33 27.21
CA GLN A 216 46.39 -13.10 28.20
C GLN A 216 45.58 -11.83 27.88
N SER A 217 46.26 -10.73 27.55
CA SER A 217 45.60 -9.48 27.16
C SER A 217 44.69 -9.68 25.94
N ASN A 218 45.19 -10.34 24.89
CA ASN A 218 44.43 -10.62 23.67
C ASN A 218 43.25 -11.56 23.94
N THR A 219 43.44 -12.57 24.79
CA THR A 219 42.41 -13.53 25.20
C THR A 219 41.26 -12.82 25.91
N LYS A 220 41.59 -11.89 26.84
CA LYS A 220 40.60 -11.08 27.55
C LYS A 220 39.82 -10.14 26.62
N LEU A 221 40.50 -9.53 25.65
CA LEU A 221 39.83 -8.73 24.61
C LEU A 221 38.87 -9.57 23.77
N ALA A 222 39.26 -10.79 23.42
CA ALA A 222 38.41 -11.72 22.68
C ALA A 222 37.14 -12.11 23.46
N VAL A 223 37.27 -12.44 24.76
CA VAL A 223 36.11 -12.75 25.64
C VAL A 223 35.13 -11.57 25.70
N ASN A 224 35.64 -10.34 25.90
CA ASN A 224 34.79 -9.15 25.95
C ASN A 224 34.04 -8.92 24.63
N SER A 225 34.73 -9.12 23.49
CA SER A 225 34.12 -9.00 22.16
C SER A 225 33.04 -10.06 21.92
N MET A 226 33.28 -11.29 22.38
CA MET A 226 32.31 -12.38 22.31
C MET A 226 31.07 -12.10 23.16
N GLN A 227 31.23 -11.61 24.39
CA GLN A 227 30.09 -11.19 25.23
C GLN A 227 29.25 -10.09 24.60
N ALA A 228 29.90 -9.07 24.01
CA ALA A 228 29.20 -8.03 23.25
C ALA A 228 28.45 -8.61 22.05
N SER A 229 29.05 -9.58 21.34
CA SER A 229 28.43 -10.26 20.21
C SER A 229 27.21 -11.09 20.63
N THR A 230 27.27 -11.79 21.77
CA THR A 230 26.12 -12.51 22.33
C THR A 230 24.98 -11.56 22.68
N SER A 231 25.26 -10.43 23.34
CA SER A 231 24.24 -9.42 23.65
C SER A 231 23.60 -8.81 22.40
N LEU A 232 24.39 -8.60 21.34
CA LEU A 232 23.87 -8.13 20.05
C LEU A 232 22.99 -9.18 19.37
N ALA A 233 23.35 -10.46 19.48
CA ALA A 233 22.53 -11.56 18.99
C ALA A 233 21.17 -11.62 19.70
N ASP A 234 21.14 -11.50 21.03
CA ASP A 234 19.89 -11.45 21.81
C ASP A 234 18.99 -10.29 21.37
N THR A 235 19.58 -9.10 21.18
CA THR A 235 18.84 -7.92 20.69
C THR A 235 18.31 -8.16 19.27
N SER A 236 19.07 -8.85 18.43
CA SER A 236 18.66 -9.16 17.05
C SER A 236 17.53 -10.18 17.02
N VAL A 237 17.48 -11.13 17.96
CA VAL A 237 16.35 -12.05 18.16
C VAL A 237 15.09 -11.27 18.56
N ASP A 238 15.22 -10.29 19.45
CA ASP A 238 14.08 -9.43 19.83
C ASP A 238 13.54 -8.63 18.65
N TYR A 239 14.41 -8.01 17.85
CA TYR A 239 13.99 -7.32 16.62
C TYR A 239 13.34 -8.25 15.59
N ALA A 240 13.86 -9.47 15.43
CA ALA A 240 13.23 -10.47 14.57
C ALA A 240 11.82 -10.84 15.08
N GLN A 241 11.63 -10.95 16.40
CA GLN A 241 10.31 -11.18 16.99
C GLN A 241 9.35 -10.01 16.74
N GLN A 242 9.79 -8.77 16.95
CA GLN A 242 8.97 -7.59 16.68
C GLN A 242 8.58 -7.48 15.20
N ALA A 243 9.50 -7.82 14.29
CA ALA A 243 9.23 -7.85 12.86
C ALA A 243 8.22 -8.96 12.50
N HIS A 244 8.34 -10.14 13.11
CA HIS A 244 7.39 -11.23 12.95
C HIS A 244 5.98 -10.81 13.38
N ASP A 245 5.83 -10.26 14.58
CA ASP A 245 4.53 -9.85 15.13
C ASP A 245 3.90 -8.73 14.31
N SER A 246 4.71 -7.79 13.81
CA SER A 246 4.26 -6.73 12.91
C SER A 246 3.70 -7.32 11.62
N LEU A 247 4.38 -8.30 11.01
CA LEU A 247 3.88 -8.99 9.80
C LEU A 247 2.64 -9.85 10.06
N THR A 248 2.45 -10.37 11.28
CA THR A 248 1.22 -11.12 11.64
C THR A 248 0.03 -10.19 11.85
N SER A 249 0.27 -8.90 12.14
CA SER A 249 -0.78 -7.90 12.32
C SER A 249 -1.31 -7.28 11.02
N ILE A 250 -0.64 -7.52 9.89
CA ILE A 250 -1.02 -7.07 8.53
C ILE A 250 -2.01 -8.06 7.92
#